data_AF-A0A365NB76-F1
#
_entry.id   AF-A0A365NB76-F1
#
_cell.length_a   1.000
_cell.length_b   1.000
_cell.length_c   1.000
_cell.angle_alpha   90.00
_cell.angle_beta   90.00
_cell.angle_gamma   90.00
#
_symmetry.space_group_name_H-M   'P 1'
#
loop_
_entity.id
_entity.type
_entity.pdbx_description
1 polymer ?
#
loop_
_entity_poly.entity_id
_entity_poly.type
_entity_poly.pdbx_seq_one_letter_code
_entity_poly.pdbx_strand_id
1 'polypeptide(L)'
;MAPLHLGALVYDYQAIDVLGPTDLLHSSSKPYIKTLSGYLKIEQDTISRAPEFVFHHIGITREAFVLQTSNITIVPTTTVDECPVLDVLLLGGPDPFNFELHPKYAEFIKKHVAAGKLLFTTCTGASVAAAAGVLDGKNATVNHGAIQPLSLKFPNVKWTDEKKWIIDGNIWTAGGAVAGMDMFAHWIKENFGMDIMVLAASMLDYEPRDVDGILNVIPKRYDENGKQLQTHVFK
;
A
#
# COMPACT_ATOMS: atom_id res chain seq x y z
N MET A 1 9.07 -8.66 -18.06
CA MET A 1 9.58 -7.80 -16.96
C MET A 1 9.95 -8.71 -15.81
N ALA A 2 11.01 -8.38 -15.06
CA ALA A 2 11.34 -9.12 -13.84
C ALA A 2 10.23 -8.90 -12.79
N PRO A 3 9.99 -9.88 -11.89
CA PRO A 3 9.05 -9.68 -10.78
C PRO A 3 9.48 -8.53 -9.87
N LEU A 4 8.51 -7.75 -9.39
CA LEU A 4 8.73 -6.69 -8.41
C LEU A 4 8.74 -7.29 -7.01
N HIS A 5 9.79 -6.99 -6.25
CA HIS A 5 9.90 -7.43 -4.86
C HIS A 5 9.24 -6.42 -3.92
N LEU A 6 8.17 -6.85 -3.25
CA LEU A 6 7.41 -6.02 -2.33
C LEU A 6 7.55 -6.57 -0.90
N GLY A 7 7.92 -5.72 0.05
CA GLY A 7 8.13 -6.12 1.43
C GLY A 7 7.30 -5.34 2.42
N ALA A 8 6.85 -5.97 3.49
CA ALA A 8 6.24 -5.32 4.64
C ALA A 8 6.94 -5.75 5.93
N LEU A 9 7.28 -4.78 6.79
CA LEU A 9 7.91 -5.07 8.08
C LEU A 9 6.86 -5.65 9.06
N VAL A 10 7.23 -6.69 9.79
CA VAL A 10 6.35 -7.37 10.75
C VAL A 10 6.54 -6.82 12.15
N TYR A 11 5.54 -6.11 12.62
CA TYR A 11 5.35 -5.64 13.99
C TYR A 11 3.83 -5.48 14.21
N ASP A 12 3.40 -5.00 15.38
CA ASP A 12 1.97 -4.89 15.71
C ASP A 12 1.29 -3.72 14.98
N TYR A 13 1.10 -3.88 13.66
CA TYR A 13 0.36 -2.96 12.80
C TYR A 13 -1.11 -3.35 12.66
N GLN A 14 -1.95 -2.39 12.24
CA GLN A 14 -3.33 -2.64 11.86
C GLN A 14 -3.40 -3.53 10.60
N ALA A 15 -3.95 -4.74 10.67
CA ALA A 15 -3.78 -5.74 9.60
C ALA A 15 -4.15 -5.26 8.17
N ILE A 16 -5.25 -4.51 8.03
CA ILE A 16 -5.72 -4.00 6.73
C ILE A 16 -4.74 -3.04 6.05
N ASP A 17 -3.85 -2.39 6.81
CA ASP A 17 -2.83 -1.47 6.29
C ASP A 17 -1.86 -2.16 5.34
N VAL A 18 -1.60 -3.45 5.57
CA VAL A 18 -0.68 -4.26 4.77
C VAL A 18 -1.45 -5.24 3.90
N LEU A 19 -2.43 -5.95 4.48
CA LEU A 19 -3.14 -7.02 3.77
C LEU A 19 -4.06 -6.47 2.66
N GLY A 20 -4.71 -5.32 2.88
CA GLY A 20 -5.57 -4.70 1.86
C GLY A 20 -4.81 -4.33 0.58
N PRO A 21 -3.73 -3.53 0.67
CA PRO A 21 -2.86 -3.26 -0.48
C PRO A 21 -2.26 -4.52 -1.12
N THR A 22 -1.87 -5.50 -0.30
CA THR A 22 -1.28 -6.77 -0.81
C THR A 22 -2.28 -7.56 -1.65
N ASP A 23 -3.54 -7.67 -1.21
CA ASP A 23 -4.60 -8.35 -1.97
C ASP A 23 -4.96 -7.61 -3.26
N LEU A 24 -4.96 -6.26 -3.23
CA LEU A 24 -5.17 -5.45 -4.44
C LEU A 24 -4.03 -5.66 -5.45
N LEU A 25 -2.78 -5.66 -4.99
CA LEU A 25 -1.61 -5.93 -5.82
C LEU A 25 -1.67 -7.34 -6.40
N HIS A 26 -2.00 -8.35 -5.58
CA HIS A 26 -2.18 -9.72 -6.05
C HIS A 26 -3.26 -9.80 -7.15
N SER A 27 -4.39 -9.12 -6.96
CA SER A 27 -5.48 -9.07 -7.94
C SER A 27 -5.08 -8.38 -9.26
N SER A 28 -4.07 -7.50 -9.23
CA SER A 28 -3.49 -6.88 -10.43
C SER A 28 -2.37 -7.72 -11.08
N SER A 29 -2.00 -8.85 -10.49
CA SER A 29 -0.84 -9.64 -10.94
C SER A 29 -1.11 -10.47 -12.18
N LYS A 30 -0.10 -10.65 -13.01
CA LYS A 30 -0.14 -11.46 -14.24
C LYS A 30 -0.57 -12.90 -14.01
N PRO A 31 -0.08 -13.64 -12.99
CA PRO A 31 -0.55 -15.00 -12.75
C PRO A 31 -2.05 -15.03 -12.46
N TYR A 32 -2.55 -14.11 -11.64
CA TYR A 32 -3.96 -14.01 -11.31
C TYR A 32 -4.80 -13.65 -12.54
N ILE A 33 -4.44 -12.58 -13.26
CA ILE A 33 -5.13 -12.12 -14.48
C ILE A 33 -5.15 -13.22 -15.56
N LYS A 34 -4.07 -14.02 -15.71
CA LYS A 34 -4.07 -15.18 -16.61
C LYS A 34 -5.10 -16.22 -16.20
N THR A 35 -5.23 -16.51 -14.91
CA THR A 35 -6.29 -17.40 -14.40
C THR A 35 -7.69 -16.83 -14.71
N LEU A 36 -7.89 -15.52 -14.53
CA LEU A 36 -9.16 -14.86 -14.85
C LEU A 36 -9.54 -14.97 -16.34
N SER A 37 -8.54 -14.91 -17.23
CA SER A 37 -8.78 -14.97 -18.69
C SER A 37 -9.38 -16.30 -19.17
N GLY A 38 -9.41 -17.33 -18.32
CA GLY A 38 -10.10 -18.57 -18.60
C GLY A 38 -11.63 -18.48 -18.52
N TYR A 39 -12.19 -17.44 -17.90
CA TYR A 39 -13.64 -17.27 -17.74
C TYR A 39 -14.13 -15.82 -17.96
N LEU A 40 -13.23 -14.84 -18.04
CA LEU A 40 -13.52 -13.46 -18.43
C LEU A 40 -12.82 -13.14 -19.76
N LYS A 41 -13.45 -12.30 -20.58
CA LYS A 41 -12.79 -11.76 -21.77
C LYS A 41 -11.82 -10.66 -21.34
N ILE A 42 -10.52 -10.96 -21.39
CA ILE A 42 -9.45 -10.02 -21.06
C ILE A 42 -8.54 -9.87 -22.28
N GLU A 43 -8.23 -8.63 -22.66
CA GLU A 43 -7.40 -8.34 -23.82
C GLU A 43 -5.95 -8.82 -23.60
N GLN A 44 -5.33 -9.35 -24.65
CA GLN A 44 -3.97 -9.90 -24.56
C GLN A 44 -2.94 -8.83 -24.16
N ASP A 45 -3.16 -7.58 -24.56
CA ASP A 45 -2.33 -6.44 -24.16
C ASP A 45 -2.35 -6.23 -22.63
N THR A 46 -3.54 -6.24 -22.01
CA THR A 46 -3.73 -6.19 -20.55
C THR A 46 -2.92 -7.28 -19.85
N ILE A 47 -3.03 -8.53 -20.32
CA ILE A 47 -2.28 -9.66 -19.75
C ILE A 47 -0.76 -9.46 -19.90
N SER A 48 -0.31 -8.89 -21.02
CA SER A 48 1.11 -8.70 -21.30
C SER A 48 1.75 -7.66 -20.38
N ARG A 49 1.03 -6.57 -20.08
CA ARG A 49 1.48 -5.44 -19.24
C ARG A 49 1.35 -5.71 -17.74
N ALA A 50 0.53 -6.68 -17.34
CA ALA A 50 0.32 -7.00 -15.93
C ALA A 50 1.66 -7.28 -15.20
N PRO A 51 1.85 -6.76 -13.98
CA PRO A 51 3.06 -7.00 -13.19
C PRO A 51 3.11 -8.41 -12.60
N GLU A 52 4.31 -8.85 -12.21
CA GLU A 52 4.49 -10.01 -11.33
C GLU A 52 5.04 -9.49 -10.00
N PHE A 53 4.56 -10.04 -8.89
CA PHE A 53 4.95 -9.61 -7.55
C PHE A 53 5.50 -10.80 -6.74
N VAL A 54 6.53 -10.53 -5.94
CA VAL A 54 7.01 -11.42 -4.89
C VAL A 54 6.86 -10.69 -3.56
N PHE A 55 6.03 -11.23 -2.67
CA PHE A 55 5.71 -10.61 -1.39
C PHE A 55 6.60 -11.17 -0.27
N HIS A 56 7.12 -10.27 0.56
CA HIS A 56 7.95 -10.60 1.72
C HIS A 56 7.33 -9.99 2.98
N HIS A 57 6.99 -10.83 3.96
CA HIS A 57 6.78 -10.40 5.34
C HIS A 57 8.11 -10.49 6.08
N ILE A 58 8.59 -9.35 6.58
CA ILE A 58 9.99 -9.17 7.01
C ILE A 58 10.04 -8.95 8.52
N GLY A 59 10.53 -9.94 9.24
CA GLY A 59 10.66 -9.90 10.71
C GLY A 59 12.06 -9.51 11.18
N ILE A 60 12.20 -9.30 12.49
CA ILE A 60 13.50 -9.37 13.17
C ILE A 60 13.98 -10.82 13.25
N THR A 61 13.05 -11.73 13.50
CA THR A 61 13.23 -13.19 13.46
C THR A 61 12.19 -13.78 12.49
N ARG A 62 12.21 -15.11 12.28
CA ARG A 62 11.13 -15.84 11.59
C ARG A 62 10.05 -16.37 12.54
N GLU A 63 10.04 -15.91 13.78
CA GLU A 63 9.03 -16.34 14.75
C GLU A 63 7.67 -15.75 14.41
N ALA A 64 6.62 -16.52 14.69
CA ALA A 64 5.24 -16.09 14.47
C ALA A 64 4.93 -14.85 15.31
N PHE A 65 4.25 -13.88 14.71
CA PHE A 65 3.85 -12.63 15.34
C PHE A 65 2.33 -12.48 15.28
N VAL A 66 1.69 -12.15 16.41
CA VAL A 66 0.24 -11.94 16.47
C VAL A 66 -0.07 -10.45 16.34
N LEU A 67 -0.77 -10.08 15.27
CA LEU A 67 -1.32 -8.74 15.09
C LEU A 67 -2.55 -8.57 15.99
N GLN A 68 -2.48 -7.67 16.97
CA GLN A 68 -3.52 -7.51 17.99
C GLN A 68 -4.84 -6.99 17.41
N THR A 69 -4.77 -6.15 16.38
CA THR A 69 -5.95 -5.48 15.78
C THR A 69 -6.96 -6.43 15.14
N SER A 70 -6.51 -7.59 14.65
CA SER A 70 -7.37 -8.60 13.99
C SER A 70 -7.17 -10.01 14.54
N ASN A 71 -6.30 -10.18 15.55
CA ASN A 71 -5.90 -11.45 16.12
C ASN A 71 -5.40 -12.46 15.06
N ILE A 72 -4.69 -11.97 14.05
CA ILE A 72 -4.10 -12.79 12.98
C ILE A 72 -2.63 -13.04 13.29
N THR A 73 -2.18 -14.27 13.05
CA THR A 73 -0.76 -14.62 13.15
C THR A 73 -0.07 -14.51 11.80
N ILE A 74 0.98 -13.69 11.72
CA ILE A 74 1.88 -13.60 10.57
C ILE A 74 3.17 -14.34 10.89
N VAL A 75 3.59 -15.23 9.99
CA VAL A 75 4.93 -15.84 10.05
C VAL A 75 5.83 -15.11 9.05
N PRO A 76 6.89 -14.40 9.50
CA PRO A 76 7.80 -13.72 8.58
C PRO A 76 8.43 -14.70 7.60
N THR A 77 8.31 -14.37 6.31
CA THR A 77 8.93 -15.13 5.21
C THR A 77 10.45 -14.95 5.16
N THR A 78 10.94 -13.82 5.66
CA THR A 78 12.37 -13.48 5.72
C THR A 78 12.64 -12.56 6.92
N THR A 79 13.91 -12.28 7.15
CA THR A 79 14.36 -11.33 8.18
C THR A 79 14.99 -10.10 7.54
N VAL A 80 15.11 -9.01 8.30
CA VAL A 80 15.85 -7.80 7.87
C VAL A 80 17.29 -8.06 7.42
N ASP A 81 17.92 -9.13 7.91
CA ASP A 81 19.31 -9.48 7.60
C ASP A 81 19.44 -10.33 6.32
N GLU A 82 18.36 -10.99 5.90
CA GLU A 82 18.34 -11.96 4.79
C GLU A 82 17.37 -11.55 3.67
N CYS A 83 16.64 -10.45 3.83
CA CYS A 83 15.67 -9.96 2.85
C CYS A 83 16.40 -9.60 1.54
N PRO A 84 15.90 -10.03 0.37
CA PRO A 84 16.43 -9.55 -0.91
C PRO A 84 16.19 -8.06 -1.06
N VAL A 85 16.87 -7.44 -2.04
CA VAL A 85 16.59 -6.04 -2.39
C VAL A 85 15.13 -5.91 -2.80
N LEU A 86 14.44 -4.95 -2.19
CA LEU A 86 13.04 -4.65 -2.49
C LEU A 86 12.93 -3.52 -3.52
N ASP A 87 11.88 -3.58 -4.33
CA ASP A 87 11.45 -2.45 -5.14
C ASP A 87 10.51 -1.54 -4.36
N VAL A 88 9.71 -2.14 -3.48
CA VAL A 88 8.71 -1.45 -2.66
C VAL A 88 8.77 -1.95 -1.23
N LEU A 89 8.81 -1.02 -0.27
CA LEU A 89 8.65 -1.28 1.16
C LEU A 89 7.34 -0.64 1.64
N LEU A 90 6.51 -1.40 2.33
CA LEU A 90 5.25 -0.97 2.92
C LEU A 90 5.34 -1.00 4.45
N LEU A 91 5.01 0.12 5.09
CA LEU A 91 4.92 0.25 6.54
C LEU A 91 3.47 0.41 6.98
N GLY A 92 2.95 -0.61 7.66
CA GLY A 92 1.64 -0.54 8.33
C GLY A 92 1.70 0.30 9.60
N GLY A 93 0.53 0.75 10.05
CA GLY A 93 0.38 1.62 11.21
C GLY A 93 0.28 0.86 12.54
N PRO A 94 1.24 1.05 13.47
CA PRO A 94 1.13 0.54 14.84
C PRO A 94 0.42 1.56 15.74
N ASP A 95 0.35 1.27 17.05
CA ASP A 95 0.02 2.30 18.05
C ASP A 95 1.05 3.46 17.96
N PRO A 96 0.65 4.67 17.54
CA PRO A 96 1.59 5.77 17.29
C PRO A 96 2.23 6.33 18.57
N PHE A 97 1.66 6.01 19.75
CA PHE A 97 2.09 6.55 21.03
C PHE A 97 3.07 5.63 21.74
N ASN A 98 2.77 4.33 21.80
CA ASN A 98 3.54 3.35 22.57
C ASN A 98 4.48 2.49 21.73
N PHE A 99 4.39 2.53 20.40
CA PHE A 99 5.28 1.76 19.54
C PHE A 99 6.72 2.30 19.56
N GLU A 100 7.66 1.40 19.81
CA GLU A 100 9.09 1.66 19.71
C GLU A 100 9.66 0.95 18.47
N LEU A 101 10.27 1.73 17.58
CA LEU A 101 10.88 1.19 16.37
C LEU A 101 12.18 0.46 16.70
N HIS A 102 12.22 -0.85 16.41
CA HIS A 102 13.42 -1.64 16.57
C HIS A 102 14.59 -1.07 15.72
N PRO A 103 15.83 -0.94 16.25
CA PRO A 103 16.94 -0.32 15.52
C PRO A 103 17.25 -0.97 14.17
N LYS A 104 17.15 -2.30 14.06
CA LYS A 104 17.33 -2.99 12.77
C LYS A 104 16.29 -2.59 11.72
N TYR A 105 15.03 -2.33 12.12
CA TYR A 105 14.02 -1.83 11.20
C TYR A 105 14.33 -0.40 10.77
N ALA A 106 14.75 0.47 11.71
CA ALA A 106 15.15 1.83 11.38
C ALA A 106 16.28 1.85 10.33
N GLU A 107 17.32 1.03 10.53
CA GLU A 107 18.43 0.92 9.57
C GLU A 107 18.00 0.31 8.22
N PHE A 108 17.10 -0.67 8.24
CA PHE A 108 16.53 -1.24 7.01
C PHE A 108 15.77 -0.20 6.19
N ILE A 109 14.90 0.59 6.85
CA ILE A 109 14.13 1.67 6.22
C ILE A 109 15.06 2.73 5.62
N LYS A 110 16.06 3.20 6.39
CA LYS A 110 17.04 4.20 5.91
C LYS A 110 17.78 3.73 4.67
N LYS A 111 18.29 2.49 4.67
CA LYS A 111 19.00 1.91 3.52
C LYS A 111 18.09 1.81 2.28
N HIS A 112 16.86 1.35 2.46
CA HIS A 112 15.87 1.24 1.39
C HIS A 112 15.56 2.60 0.74
N VAL A 113 15.27 3.62 1.56
CA VAL A 113 14.98 4.97 1.08
C VAL A 113 16.20 5.61 0.42
N ALA A 114 17.40 5.46 1.01
CA ALA A 114 18.64 5.99 0.45
C ALA A 114 19.00 5.37 -0.90
N ALA A 115 18.57 4.12 -1.16
CA ALA A 115 18.70 3.47 -2.46
C ALA A 115 17.71 3.98 -3.52
N GLY A 116 16.85 4.96 -3.19
CA GLY A 116 15.85 5.53 -4.09
C GLY A 116 14.65 4.61 -4.35
N LYS A 117 14.47 3.55 -3.56
CA LYS A 117 13.36 2.60 -3.70
C LYS A 117 12.08 3.13 -3.09
N LEU A 118 10.92 2.65 -3.55
CA LEU A 118 9.63 3.19 -3.14
C LEU A 118 9.32 2.79 -1.70
N LEU A 119 8.98 3.78 -0.87
CA LEU A 119 8.46 3.58 0.48
C LEU A 119 7.00 4.01 0.50
N PHE A 120 6.11 3.09 0.86
CA PHE A 120 4.72 3.37 1.14
C PHE A 120 4.45 3.27 2.64
N THR A 121 3.63 4.17 3.15
CA THR A 121 3.10 4.06 4.51
C THR A 121 1.60 4.24 4.51
N THR A 122 0.92 3.54 5.38
CA THR A 122 -0.53 3.62 5.55
C THR A 122 -0.89 3.86 7.01
N CYS A 123 -1.99 4.58 7.26
CA CYS A 123 -2.43 4.88 8.62
C CYS A 123 -1.34 5.58 9.42
N THR A 124 -0.99 5.06 10.60
CA THR A 124 0.09 5.55 11.46
C THR A 124 1.47 5.06 11.02
N GLY A 125 1.60 4.34 9.91
CA GLY A 125 2.88 3.83 9.40
C GLY A 125 3.87 4.94 9.04
N ALA A 126 3.38 6.14 8.73
CA ALA A 126 4.23 7.31 8.54
C ALA A 126 5.01 7.68 9.82
N SER A 127 4.48 7.38 11.01
CA SER A 127 5.22 7.56 12.27
C SER A 127 6.44 6.64 12.37
N VAL A 128 6.38 5.46 11.75
CA VAL A 128 7.50 4.51 11.70
C VAL A 128 8.61 5.04 10.79
N ALA A 129 8.23 5.61 9.63
CA ALA A 129 9.16 6.29 8.74
C ALA A 129 9.77 7.56 9.40
N ALA A 130 8.96 8.33 10.14
CA ALA A 130 9.44 9.48 10.91
C ALA A 130 10.42 9.05 12.01
N ALA A 131 10.13 7.98 12.75
CA ALA A 131 11.03 7.43 13.77
C ALA A 131 12.36 6.91 13.18
N ALA A 132 12.35 6.43 11.93
CA ALA A 132 13.58 6.10 11.21
C ALA A 132 14.36 7.33 10.71
N GLY A 133 13.80 8.53 10.82
CA GLY A 133 14.40 9.80 10.38
C GLY A 133 14.33 10.07 8.88
N VAL A 134 13.60 9.24 8.11
CA VAL A 134 13.54 9.37 6.64
C VAL A 134 12.51 10.40 6.15
N LEU A 135 11.68 10.93 7.05
CA LEU A 135 10.68 11.97 6.74
C LEU A 135 11.13 13.39 7.10
N ASP A 136 12.32 13.57 7.68
CA ASP A 136 12.80 14.90 8.06
C ASP A 136 12.91 15.82 6.83
N GLY A 137 12.24 16.97 6.89
CA GLY A 137 12.14 17.95 5.80
C GLY A 137 11.15 17.60 4.68
N LYS A 138 10.55 16.42 4.72
CA LYS A 138 9.62 15.89 3.71
C LYS A 138 8.17 16.27 3.99
N ASN A 139 7.39 16.42 2.93
CA ASN A 139 5.94 16.49 3.02
C ASN A 139 5.37 15.09 3.24
N ALA A 140 4.51 14.94 4.23
CA ALA A 140 3.91 13.65 4.56
C ALA A 140 2.51 13.83 5.15
N THR A 141 1.70 12.78 5.08
CA THR A 141 0.46 12.66 5.84
C THR A 141 0.49 11.41 6.70
N VAL A 142 -0.42 11.33 7.65
CA VAL A 142 -0.60 10.21 8.58
C VAL A 142 -2.08 10.13 8.93
N ASN A 143 -2.48 9.11 9.69
CA ASN A 143 -3.86 9.01 10.18
C ASN A 143 -4.35 10.35 10.73
N HIS A 144 -5.56 10.75 10.34
CA HIS A 144 -6.09 12.08 10.63
C HIS A 144 -6.13 12.37 12.14
N GLY A 145 -6.44 11.34 12.96
CA GLY A 145 -6.41 11.45 14.42
C GLY A 145 -5.00 11.54 15.02
N ALA A 146 -3.97 11.22 14.25
CA ALA A 146 -2.57 11.22 14.67
C ALA A 146 -1.75 12.42 14.14
N ILE A 147 -2.29 13.21 13.20
CA ILE A 147 -1.59 14.37 12.59
C ILE A 147 -1.06 15.32 13.67
N GLN A 148 -1.93 15.83 14.55
CA GLN A 148 -1.54 16.80 15.57
C GLN A 148 -0.50 16.26 16.56
N PRO A 149 -0.70 15.11 17.24
CA PRO A 149 0.31 14.61 18.17
C PRO A 149 1.63 14.22 17.50
N LEU A 150 1.60 13.68 16.28
CA LEU A 150 2.83 13.33 15.55
C LEU A 150 3.57 14.55 15.02
N SER A 151 2.88 15.67 14.77
CA SER A 151 3.52 16.95 14.45
C SER A 151 4.35 17.49 15.63
N LEU A 152 3.93 17.22 16.86
CA LEU A 152 4.71 17.56 18.06
C LEU A 152 5.88 16.59 18.27
N LYS A 153 5.67 15.29 18.05
CA LYS A 153 6.69 14.24 18.23
C LYS A 153 7.78 14.30 17.15
N PHE A 154 7.42 14.65 15.92
CA PHE A 154 8.30 14.70 14.76
C PHE A 154 8.16 16.06 14.03
N PRO A 155 8.66 17.15 14.64
CA PRO A 155 8.44 18.52 14.14
C PRO A 155 9.21 18.86 12.85
N ASN A 156 10.21 18.04 12.49
CA ASN A 156 10.97 18.21 11.25
C ASN A 156 10.20 17.71 10.01
N VAL A 157 9.12 16.94 10.20
CA VAL A 157 8.28 16.46 9.10
C VAL A 157 7.22 17.53 8.80
N LYS A 158 7.00 17.82 7.52
CA LYS A 158 5.96 18.76 7.07
C LYS A 158 4.63 18.01 6.94
N TRP A 159 4.00 17.75 8.08
CA TRP A 159 2.71 17.06 8.13
C TRP A 159 1.59 17.88 7.49
N THR A 160 0.75 17.23 6.70
CA THR A 160 -0.45 17.81 6.08
C THR A 160 -1.57 16.78 6.02
N ASP A 161 -2.81 17.23 6.10
CA ASP A 161 -4.04 16.44 5.93
C ASP A 161 -4.88 16.93 4.73
N GLU A 162 -4.30 17.77 3.87
CA GLU A 162 -4.99 18.34 2.69
C GLU A 162 -5.45 17.28 1.69
N LYS A 163 -4.77 16.13 1.64
CA LYS A 163 -4.99 15.04 0.68
C LYS A 163 -5.01 13.68 1.37
N LYS A 164 -5.64 12.70 0.74
CA LYS A 164 -5.68 11.30 1.20
C LYS A 164 -4.29 10.66 1.29
N TRP A 165 -3.40 11.04 0.37
CA TRP A 165 -2.00 10.66 0.37
C TRP A 165 -1.12 11.80 -0.16
N ILE A 166 0.16 11.76 0.21
CA ILE A 166 1.20 12.71 -0.19
C ILE A 166 2.35 11.93 -0.83
N ILE A 167 2.89 12.49 -1.91
CA ILE A 167 4.03 11.95 -2.65
C ILE A 167 5.17 12.98 -2.56
N ASP A 168 6.29 12.60 -1.94
CA ASP A 168 7.51 13.41 -1.89
C ASP A 168 8.70 12.54 -2.33
N GLY A 169 9.01 12.59 -3.62
CA GLY A 169 10.04 11.75 -4.24
C GLY A 169 9.64 10.27 -4.24
N ASN A 170 10.47 9.42 -3.64
CA ASN A 170 10.25 7.98 -3.52
C ASN A 170 9.43 7.59 -2.28
N ILE A 171 8.91 8.55 -1.51
CA ILE A 171 8.14 8.30 -0.29
C ILE A 171 6.68 8.71 -0.50
N TRP A 172 5.79 7.75 -0.27
CA TRP A 172 4.35 7.84 -0.45
C TRP A 172 3.66 7.55 0.88
N THR A 173 3.00 8.54 1.45
CA THR A 173 2.34 8.40 2.74
C THR A 173 0.85 8.57 2.57
N ALA A 174 0.03 7.63 3.05
CA ALA A 174 -1.43 7.74 3.05
C ALA A 174 -1.99 7.86 4.47
N GLY A 175 -3.02 8.69 4.61
CA GLY A 175 -3.60 9.04 5.90
C GLY A 175 -4.28 7.86 6.59
N GLY A 176 -5.36 7.32 6.04
CA GLY A 176 -6.07 6.16 6.62
C GLY A 176 -5.71 4.83 5.97
N ALA A 177 -6.07 3.71 6.60
CA ALA A 177 -5.87 2.35 6.07
C ALA A 177 -6.39 2.20 4.63
N VAL A 178 -7.67 2.51 4.42
CA VAL A 178 -8.31 2.41 3.10
C VAL A 178 -7.83 3.50 2.14
N ALA A 179 -7.39 4.65 2.64
CA ALA A 179 -6.70 5.65 1.80
C ALA A 179 -5.35 5.11 1.29
N GLY A 180 -4.71 4.23 2.06
CA GLY A 180 -3.55 3.45 1.62
C GLY A 180 -3.88 2.54 0.46
N MET A 181 -5.00 1.82 0.53
CA MET A 181 -5.48 1.00 -0.58
C MET A 181 -5.81 1.86 -1.82
N ASP A 182 -6.42 3.04 -1.64
CA ASP A 182 -6.69 4.01 -2.71
C ASP A 182 -5.38 4.49 -3.37
N MET A 183 -4.36 4.76 -2.57
CA MET A 183 -3.03 5.14 -3.03
C MET A 183 -2.36 4.03 -3.86
N PHE A 184 -2.51 2.76 -3.46
CA PHE A 184 -2.01 1.63 -4.26
C PHE A 184 -2.81 1.43 -5.55
N ALA A 185 -4.13 1.64 -5.54
CA ALA A 185 -4.93 1.65 -6.76
C ALA A 185 -4.45 2.74 -7.73
N HIS A 186 -4.19 3.95 -7.22
CA HIS A 186 -3.57 5.02 -7.99
C HIS A 186 -2.21 4.59 -8.55
N TRP A 187 -1.33 4.02 -7.73
CA TRP A 187 -0.02 3.55 -8.19
C TRP A 187 -0.13 2.48 -9.29
N ILE A 188 -1.04 1.50 -9.17
CA ILE A 188 -1.29 0.49 -10.19
C ILE A 188 -1.76 1.14 -11.49
N LYS A 189 -2.70 2.09 -11.42
CA LYS A 189 -3.20 2.81 -12.59
C LYS A 189 -2.08 3.55 -13.32
N GLU A 190 -1.25 4.29 -12.60
CA GLU A 190 -0.19 5.11 -13.22
C GLU A 190 0.95 4.26 -13.81
N ASN A 191 1.23 3.07 -13.26
CA ASN A 191 2.35 2.23 -13.70
C ASN A 191 1.95 1.11 -14.66
N PHE A 192 0.72 0.59 -14.54
CA PHE A 192 0.25 -0.58 -15.29
C PHE A 192 -1.07 -0.33 -16.01
N GLY A 193 -1.63 0.89 -15.96
CA GLY A 193 -2.81 1.26 -16.72
C GLY A 193 -4.13 1.03 -16.00
N MET A 194 -5.13 1.78 -16.47
CA MET A 194 -6.47 1.82 -15.88
C MET A 194 -7.20 0.47 -15.96
N ASP A 195 -7.02 -0.27 -17.04
CA ASP A 195 -7.67 -1.56 -17.27
C ASP A 195 -7.23 -2.62 -16.23
N ILE A 196 -5.95 -2.68 -15.91
CA ILE A 196 -5.41 -3.57 -14.88
C ILE A 196 -5.91 -3.15 -13.49
N MET A 197 -5.89 -1.85 -13.19
CA MET A 197 -6.39 -1.34 -11.91
C MET A 197 -7.88 -1.66 -11.73
N VAL A 198 -8.71 -1.38 -12.73
CA VAL A 198 -10.16 -1.65 -12.70
C VAL A 198 -10.41 -3.15 -12.53
N LEU A 199 -9.72 -4.01 -13.28
CA LEU A 199 -9.85 -5.45 -13.13
C LEU A 199 -9.52 -5.92 -11.70
N ALA A 200 -8.40 -5.45 -11.15
CA ALA A 200 -7.99 -5.78 -9.79
C ALA A 200 -9.01 -5.31 -8.75
N ALA A 201 -9.50 -4.08 -8.88
CA ALA A 201 -10.50 -3.50 -7.98
C ALA A 201 -11.85 -4.23 -8.07
N SER A 202 -12.29 -4.60 -9.27
CA SER A 202 -13.51 -5.39 -9.47
C SER A 202 -13.46 -6.75 -8.77
N MET A 203 -12.30 -7.40 -8.74
CA MET A 203 -12.15 -8.71 -8.09
C MET A 203 -12.27 -8.66 -6.57
N LEU A 204 -12.14 -7.48 -5.98
CA LEU A 204 -12.32 -7.23 -4.56
C LEU A 204 -13.62 -6.47 -4.25
N ASP A 205 -14.47 -6.25 -5.25
CA ASP A 205 -15.65 -5.37 -5.16
C ASP A 205 -15.32 -3.99 -4.56
N TYR A 206 -14.16 -3.46 -4.97
CA TYR A 206 -13.55 -2.27 -4.40
C TYR A 206 -13.69 -1.07 -5.34
N GLU A 207 -14.17 0.06 -4.83
CA GLU A 207 -14.23 1.33 -5.56
C GLU A 207 -13.18 2.30 -4.99
N PRO A 208 -12.06 2.53 -5.70
CA PRO A 208 -11.02 3.44 -5.22
C PRO A 208 -11.49 4.89 -5.27
N ARG A 209 -11.08 5.66 -4.26
CA ARG A 209 -11.20 7.12 -4.24
C ARG A 209 -9.97 7.77 -4.83
N ASP A 210 -10.13 8.98 -5.37
CA ASP A 210 -8.99 9.79 -5.77
C ASP A 210 -8.27 10.42 -4.56
N VAL A 211 -7.24 11.22 -4.86
CA VAL A 211 -6.40 11.89 -3.84
C VAL A 211 -7.19 12.88 -2.98
N ASP A 212 -8.34 13.34 -3.47
CA ASP A 212 -9.28 14.22 -2.78
C ASP A 212 -10.37 13.44 -2.01
N GLY A 213 -10.38 12.11 -2.11
CA GLY A 213 -11.35 11.24 -1.47
C GLY A 213 -12.67 11.10 -2.23
N ILE A 214 -12.69 11.44 -3.51
CA ILE A 214 -13.89 11.41 -4.35
C ILE A 214 -13.98 10.07 -5.11
N LEU A 215 -15.19 9.49 -5.17
CA LEU A 215 -15.49 8.26 -5.90
C LEU A 215 -15.74 8.55 -7.40
N ASN A 216 -14.70 8.98 -8.10
CA ASN A 216 -14.71 9.31 -9.53
C ASN A 216 -13.63 8.58 -10.34
N VAL A 217 -12.83 7.72 -9.69
CA VAL A 217 -11.72 7.01 -10.33
C VAL A 217 -12.23 6.03 -11.38
N ILE A 218 -13.23 5.22 -11.03
CA ILE A 218 -13.92 4.35 -12.00
C ILE A 218 -15.11 5.13 -12.57
N PRO A 219 -15.18 5.32 -13.90
CA PRO A 219 -16.29 6.05 -14.51
C PRO A 219 -17.64 5.40 -14.20
N LYS A 220 -18.60 6.21 -13.77
CA LYS A 220 -19.99 5.77 -13.57
C LYS A 220 -20.58 5.33 -14.91
N ARG A 221 -21.35 4.24 -14.88
CA ARG A 221 -22.02 3.68 -16.06
C ARG A 221 -23.52 3.84 -15.92
N TYR A 222 -24.20 4.01 -17.05
CA TYR A 222 -25.64 4.20 -17.12
C TYR A 222 -26.20 3.32 -18.23
N ASP A 223 -27.42 2.82 -18.06
CA ASP A 223 -28.15 2.14 -19.14
C ASP A 223 -28.78 3.13 -20.13
N GLU A 224 -29.43 2.60 -21.16
CA GLU A 224 -30.12 3.40 -22.20
C GLU A 224 -31.22 4.32 -21.65
N ASN A 225 -31.74 4.03 -20.45
CA ASN A 225 -32.77 4.82 -19.78
C ASN A 225 -32.17 5.82 -18.78
N GLY A 226 -30.84 5.94 -18.71
CA GLY A 226 -30.15 6.84 -17.79
C GLY A 226 -30.10 6.35 -16.34
N LYS A 227 -30.45 5.08 -16.06
CA LYS A 227 -30.31 4.50 -14.72
C LYS A 227 -28.85 4.13 -14.47
N GLN A 228 -28.31 4.55 -13.33
CA GLN A 228 -26.94 4.18 -12.94
C GLN A 228 -26.83 2.67 -12.76
N LEU A 229 -25.85 2.08 -13.44
CA LEU A 229 -25.47 0.68 -13.31
C LEU A 229 -24.44 0.50 -12.19
N GLN A 230 -24.34 -0.71 -11.65
CA GLN A 230 -23.28 -1.06 -10.70
C GLN A 230 -21.89 -0.80 -11.33
N THR A 231 -20.96 -0.31 -10.51
CA THR A 231 -19.60 0.01 -10.94
C THR A 231 -18.87 -1.24 -11.43
N HIS A 232 -19.07 -2.36 -10.73
CA HIS A 232 -18.57 -3.67 -11.11
C HIS A 232 -19.69 -4.48 -11.74
N VAL A 233 -19.55 -4.80 -13.02
CA VAL A 233 -20.45 -5.74 -13.72
C VAL A 233 -19.53 -6.63 -14.53
N PHE A 234 -19.44 -7.89 -14.14
CA PHE A 234 -18.75 -8.92 -14.91
C PHE A 234 -19.59 -9.21 -16.15
N LYS A 235 -19.04 -8.94 -17.32
CA LYS A 235 -19.63 -9.30 -18.62
C LYS A 235 -18.76 -10.31 -19.33
#